data_AF-A0A0C5WX54-F1
#
_entry.id   AF-A0A0C5WX54-F1
#
_cell.length_a   1.000
_cell.length_b   1.000
_cell.length_c   1.000
_cell.angle_alpha   90.00
_cell.angle_beta   90.00
_cell.angle_gamma   90.00
#
_symmetry.space_group_name_H-M   'P 1'
#
loop_
_entity.id
_entity.type
_entity.pdbx_description
1 polymer ?
#
loop_
_entity_poly.entity_id
_entity_poly.type
_entity_poly.pdbx_seq_one_letter_code
_entity_poly.pdbx_strand_id
1 'polypeptide(L)'
;MKLLKTFWRRLTSPSKVAVGLVLFMGFMGGLLFWGAFNTGMEATNTEEFCAGCHAPIVKEIRETVHFANRSGVRAICSDCHVPHNWTDKIVRKVQASKELVAYAMGTISTEEKFEERRGYLANREWHRMKENDSQECRNCHEFEYMDFSEQGSRSAKQHSTALASGDKTCVDCHKGIAHKLPDMSGIEGWQ
;
A
#
# COMPACT_ATOMS: atom_id res chain seq x y z
N MET A 1 42.03 -12.92 -50.01
CA MET A 1 40.58 -13.16 -49.78
C MET A 1 40.25 -13.98 -48.54
N LYS A 2 40.88 -15.13 -48.25
CA LYS A 2 40.56 -15.94 -47.05
C LYS A 2 40.78 -15.20 -45.72
N LEU A 3 41.89 -14.46 -45.58
CA LEU A 3 42.18 -13.66 -44.38
C LEU A 3 41.14 -12.56 -44.11
N LEU A 4 40.73 -11.83 -45.15
CA LEU A 4 39.66 -10.82 -45.08
C LEU A 4 38.32 -11.44 -44.67
N LYS A 5 37.95 -12.61 -45.22
CA LYS A 5 36.73 -13.34 -44.82
C LYS A 5 36.78 -13.84 -43.38
N THR A 6 37.92 -14.36 -42.92
CA THR A 6 38.10 -14.84 -41.53
C THR A 6 38.09 -13.69 -40.52
N PHE A 7 38.73 -12.56 -40.87
CA PHE A 7 38.71 -11.33 -40.06
C PHE A 7 37.29 -10.76 -39.96
N TRP A 8 36.58 -10.65 -41.10
CA TRP A 8 35.20 -10.19 -41.14
C TRP A 8 34.28 -11.12 -40.32
N ARG A 9 34.42 -12.44 -40.48
CA ARG A 9 33.64 -13.43 -39.72
C ARG A 9 33.89 -13.35 -38.21
N ARG A 10 35.11 -13.01 -37.78
CA ARG A 10 35.47 -12.84 -36.36
C ARG A 10 34.95 -11.53 -35.76
N LEU A 11 34.78 -10.49 -36.58
CA LEU A 11 34.12 -9.23 -36.21
C LEU A 11 32.60 -9.35 -36.20
N THR A 12 32.01 -10.18 -37.07
CA THR A 12 30.55 -10.33 -37.20
C THR A 12 29.97 -11.48 -36.39
N SER A 13 30.78 -12.39 -35.83
CA SER A 13 30.32 -13.45 -34.94
C SER A 13 30.81 -13.19 -33.51
N PRO A 14 29.92 -12.94 -32.54
CA PRO A 14 30.36 -12.78 -31.16
C PRO A 14 31.02 -14.08 -30.69
N SER A 15 32.15 -13.96 -30.00
CA SER A 15 32.83 -15.14 -29.47
C SER A 15 31.89 -15.83 -28.46
N LYS A 16 31.86 -17.17 -28.43
CA LYS A 16 31.02 -17.90 -27.47
C LYS A 16 31.28 -17.47 -26.03
N VAL A 17 32.53 -17.10 -25.72
CA VAL A 17 32.95 -16.54 -24.43
C VAL A 17 32.36 -15.15 -24.20
N ALA A 18 32.36 -14.26 -25.19
CA ALA A 18 31.74 -12.94 -25.08
C ALA A 18 30.22 -13.03 -24.88
N VAL A 19 29.54 -13.92 -25.62
CA VAL A 19 28.10 -14.17 -25.42
C VAL A 19 27.84 -14.72 -24.02
N GLY A 20 28.61 -15.73 -23.58
CA GLY A 20 28.49 -16.29 -22.23
C GLY A 20 28.71 -15.26 -21.14
N LEU A 21 29.71 -14.38 -21.29
CA LEU A 21 30.01 -13.31 -20.35
C LEU A 21 28.91 -12.25 -20.30
N VAL A 22 28.36 -11.82 -21.44
CA VAL A 22 27.23 -10.88 -21.48
C VAL A 22 25.99 -11.48 -20.83
N LEU A 23 25.66 -12.73 -21.12
CA LEU A 23 24.52 -13.42 -20.51
C LEU A 23 24.71 -13.58 -19.00
N PHE A 24 25.90 -13.96 -18.56
CA PHE A 24 26.22 -14.08 -17.13
C PHE A 24 26.10 -12.73 -16.41
N MET A 25 26.70 -11.67 -16.97
CA MET A 25 26.60 -10.32 -16.38
C MET A 25 25.16 -9.81 -16.38
N GLY A 26 24.39 -10.06 -17.45
CA GLY A 26 22.98 -9.70 -17.52
C GLY A 26 22.15 -10.44 -16.47
N PHE A 27 22.40 -11.73 -16.27
CA PHE A 27 21.75 -12.53 -15.24
C PHE A 27 22.12 -12.05 -13.83
N MET A 28 23.40 -11.83 -13.54
CA MET A 28 23.85 -11.27 -12.26
C MET A 28 23.27 -9.88 -12.02
N GLY A 29 23.27 -9.01 -13.04
CA GLY A 29 22.67 -7.68 -12.97
C GLY A 29 21.16 -7.75 -12.70
N GLY A 30 20.46 -8.69 -13.33
CA GLY A 30 19.04 -8.95 -13.08
C GLY A 30 18.77 -9.39 -11.64
N LEU A 31 19.58 -10.29 -11.09
CA LEU A 31 19.47 -10.72 -9.68
C LEU A 31 19.73 -9.55 -8.72
N LEU A 32 20.78 -8.77 -8.95
CA LEU A 32 21.11 -7.61 -8.13
C LEU A 32 20.01 -6.56 -8.17
N PHE A 33 19.49 -6.25 -9.38
CA PHE A 33 18.39 -5.32 -9.55
C PHE A 33 17.13 -5.82 -8.82
N TRP A 34 16.75 -7.08 -9.03
CA TRP A 34 15.58 -7.66 -8.38
C TRP A 34 15.69 -7.62 -6.85
N GLY A 35 16.85 -7.99 -6.32
CA GLY A 35 17.12 -7.94 -4.88
C GLY A 35 17.05 -6.51 -4.34
N ALA A 36 17.79 -5.58 -4.94
CA ALA A 36 17.80 -4.17 -4.52
C ALA A 36 16.42 -3.52 -4.61
N PHE A 37 15.68 -3.79 -5.69
CA PHE A 37 14.34 -3.26 -5.89
C PHE A 37 13.38 -3.76 -4.81
N ASN A 38 13.32 -5.06 -4.53
CA ASN A 38 12.42 -5.60 -3.51
C ASN A 38 12.82 -5.16 -2.10
N THR A 39 14.12 -5.06 -1.81
CA THR A 39 14.60 -4.50 -0.54
C THR A 39 14.15 -3.04 -0.36
N GLY A 40 14.28 -2.21 -1.40
CA GLY A 40 13.79 -0.82 -1.34
C GLY A 40 12.26 -0.73 -1.23
N MET A 41 11.54 -1.61 -1.92
CA MET A 41 10.09 -1.73 -1.82
C MET A 41 9.63 -2.06 -0.40
N GLU A 42 10.35 -2.95 0.28
CA GLU A 42 10.03 -3.35 1.64
C GLU A 42 10.46 -2.30 2.68
N ALA A 43 11.63 -1.69 2.49
CA ALA A 43 12.06 -0.56 3.32
C ALA A 43 11.06 0.60 3.29
N THR A 44 10.38 0.82 2.16
CA THR A 44 9.33 1.86 2.03
C THR A 44 7.95 1.41 2.52
N ASN A 45 7.82 0.21 3.10
CA ASN A 45 6.61 -0.28 3.77
C ASN A 45 6.73 -0.23 5.30
N THR A 46 7.89 0.11 5.85
CA THR A 46 8.08 0.12 7.31
C THR A 46 7.42 1.32 7.97
N GLU A 47 7.10 1.18 9.26
CA GLU A 47 6.55 2.28 10.04
C GLU A 47 7.56 3.42 10.21
N GLU A 48 8.86 3.11 10.32
CA GLU A 48 9.90 4.15 10.38
C GLU A 48 9.91 5.02 9.12
N PHE A 49 9.76 4.42 7.94
CA PHE A 49 9.69 5.17 6.69
C PHE A 49 8.42 6.03 6.64
N CYS A 50 7.25 5.45 6.93
CA CYS A 50 5.98 6.17 6.95
C CYS A 50 5.99 7.33 7.96
N ALA A 51 6.50 7.09 9.17
CA ALA A 51 6.58 8.07 10.25
C ALA A 51 7.48 9.27 9.90
N GLY A 52 8.45 9.10 9.01
CA GLY A 52 9.31 10.19 8.54
C GLY A 52 8.53 11.34 7.89
N CYS A 53 7.37 11.04 7.27
CA CYS A 53 6.50 12.05 6.65
C CYS A 53 5.14 12.21 7.35
N HIS A 54 4.60 11.13 7.92
CA HIS A 54 3.25 11.08 8.52
C HIS A 54 3.26 11.16 10.06
N ALA A 55 4.28 11.78 10.66
CA ALA A 55 4.43 11.85 12.12
C ALA A 55 3.17 12.25 12.93
N PRO A 56 2.28 13.18 12.48
CA PRO A 56 1.08 13.55 13.24
C PRO A 56 0.15 12.37 13.56
N ILE A 57 0.03 11.39 12.66
CA ILE A 57 -0.96 10.29 12.77
C ILE A 57 -0.42 9.07 13.53
N VAL A 58 0.91 8.96 13.68
CA VAL A 58 1.59 7.76 14.20
C VAL A 58 1.16 7.43 15.63
N LYS A 59 0.78 8.43 16.42
CA LYS A 59 0.34 8.21 17.80
C LYS A 59 -1.07 7.63 17.87
N GLU A 60 -1.92 7.94 16.90
CA GLU A 60 -3.35 7.60 16.95
C GLU A 60 -3.60 6.10 16.81
N ILE A 61 -2.82 5.41 15.96
CA ILE A 61 -2.97 3.96 15.79
C ILE A 61 -2.72 3.20 17.10
N ARG A 62 -1.90 3.75 18.00
CA ARG A 62 -1.52 3.12 19.28
C ARG A 62 -2.70 2.90 20.22
N GLU A 63 -3.76 3.66 20.04
CA GLU A 63 -4.99 3.58 20.84
C GLU A 63 -5.96 2.51 20.31
N THR A 64 -5.57 1.74 19.28
CA THR A 64 -6.47 0.86 18.54
C THR A 64 -6.10 -0.62 18.67
N VAL A 65 -7.09 -1.49 18.42
CA VAL A 65 -6.89 -2.96 18.40
C VAL A 65 -5.92 -3.43 17.32
N HIS A 66 -5.71 -2.62 16.27
CA HIS A 66 -4.75 -2.92 15.22
C HIS A 66 -3.30 -2.75 15.69
N PHE A 67 -3.06 -1.95 16.72
CA PHE A 67 -1.74 -1.81 17.34
C PHE A 67 -1.51 -2.82 18.47
N ALA A 68 -2.49 -2.98 19.38
CA ALA A 68 -2.39 -3.89 20.51
C ALA A 68 -3.69 -4.68 20.68
N ASN A 69 -3.59 -6.02 20.64
CA ASN A 69 -4.71 -6.93 20.86
C ASN A 69 -4.27 -8.23 21.54
N ARG A 70 -5.27 -9.02 21.95
CA ARG A 70 -5.09 -10.29 22.66
C ARG A 70 -4.31 -11.37 21.90
N SER A 71 -4.28 -11.31 20.58
CA SER A 71 -3.64 -12.33 19.74
C SER A 71 -2.17 -12.03 19.47
N GLY A 72 -1.71 -10.80 19.71
CA GLY A 72 -0.35 -10.35 19.41
C GLY A 72 -0.07 -10.11 17.91
N VAL A 73 -1.07 -10.30 17.05
CA VAL A 73 -0.98 -10.01 15.60
C VAL A 73 -1.29 -8.53 15.40
N ARG A 74 -0.35 -7.76 14.86
CA ARG A 74 -0.49 -6.32 14.67
C ARG A 74 -0.44 -5.97 13.19
N ALA A 75 -1.29 -5.02 12.80
CA ALA A 75 -1.17 -4.34 11.51
C ALA A 75 -0.24 -3.12 11.65
N ILE A 76 0.60 -2.90 10.65
CA ILE A 76 1.42 -1.69 10.49
C ILE A 76 0.81 -0.79 9.41
N CYS A 77 1.40 0.40 9.21
CA CYS A 77 0.87 1.39 8.26
C CYS A 77 0.63 0.80 6.86
N SER A 78 1.57 0.00 6.36
CA SER A 78 1.51 -0.56 5.01
C SER A 78 0.45 -1.65 4.85
N ASP A 79 0.12 -2.42 5.90
CA ASP A 79 -0.91 -3.45 5.83
C ASP A 79 -2.30 -2.86 5.49
N CYS A 80 -2.54 -1.61 5.92
CA CYS A 80 -3.80 -0.89 5.65
C CYS A 80 -3.72 0.08 4.47
N HIS A 81 -2.55 0.69 4.19
CA HIS A 81 -2.41 1.75 3.19
C HIS A 81 -1.71 1.33 1.89
N VAL A 82 -1.15 0.11 1.83
CA VAL A 82 -0.44 -0.43 0.68
C VAL A 82 -1.00 -1.82 0.35
N PRO A 83 -1.64 -2.02 -0.82
CA PRO A 83 -2.16 -3.32 -1.20
C PRO A 83 -1.11 -4.44 -1.15
N HIS A 84 -1.54 -5.66 -0.80
CA HIS A 84 -0.66 -6.82 -0.75
C HIS A 84 -0.32 -7.36 -2.15
N ASN A 85 -1.32 -7.40 -3.04
CA ASN A 85 -1.15 -7.86 -4.42
C ASN A 85 -0.15 -6.98 -5.18
N TRP A 86 0.76 -7.62 -5.92
CA TRP A 86 1.90 -6.92 -6.53
C TRP A 86 1.47 -5.78 -7.46
N THR A 87 0.50 -6.02 -8.35
CA THR A 87 0.03 -5.00 -9.30
C THR A 87 -0.56 -3.80 -8.57
N ASP A 88 -1.46 -4.04 -7.62
CA ASP A 88 -2.14 -2.99 -6.85
C ASP A 88 -1.12 -2.21 -5.98
N LYS A 89 -0.14 -2.92 -5.40
CA LYS A 89 0.98 -2.34 -4.65
C LYS A 89 1.77 -1.37 -5.50
N ILE A 90 2.14 -1.76 -6.73
CA ILE A 90 2.88 -0.90 -7.65
C ILE A 90 2.05 0.31 -8.05
N VAL A 91 0.77 0.12 -8.39
CA VAL A 91 -0.14 1.24 -8.71
C VAL A 91 -0.22 2.23 -7.54
N ARG A 92 -0.42 1.74 -6.31
CA ARG A 92 -0.50 2.59 -5.11
C ARG A 92 0.81 3.33 -4.84
N LYS A 93 1.97 2.68 -5.00
CA LYS A 93 3.28 3.33 -4.83
C LYS A 93 3.55 4.39 -5.89
N VAL A 94 3.12 4.16 -7.14
CA VAL A 94 3.16 5.20 -8.19
C VAL A 94 2.25 6.37 -7.83
N GLN A 95 1.03 6.12 -7.35
CA GLN A 95 0.13 7.19 -6.86
C GLN A 95 0.73 7.96 -5.68
N ALA A 96 1.39 7.24 -4.75
CA ALA A 96 2.05 7.81 -3.57
C ALA A 96 3.18 8.77 -3.92
N SER A 97 3.76 8.69 -5.12
CA SER A 97 4.79 9.67 -5.56
C SER A 97 4.29 11.12 -5.50
N LYS A 98 2.98 11.36 -5.67
CA LYS A 98 2.36 12.68 -5.50
C LYS A 98 2.39 13.16 -4.05
N GLU A 99 2.37 12.24 -3.08
CA GLU A 99 2.45 12.55 -1.66
C GLU A 99 3.87 13.01 -1.29
N LEU A 100 4.91 12.47 -1.94
CA LEU A 100 6.28 12.96 -1.79
C LEU A 100 6.42 14.41 -2.26
N VAL A 101 5.79 14.75 -3.37
CA VAL A 101 5.76 16.12 -3.89
C VAL A 101 5.02 17.05 -2.91
N ALA A 102 3.86 16.63 -2.40
CA ALA A 102 3.09 17.39 -1.42
C ALA A 102 3.86 17.59 -0.09
N TYR A 103 4.58 16.56 0.36
CA TYR A 103 5.47 16.64 1.52
C TYR A 103 6.60 17.64 1.29
N ALA A 104 7.27 17.58 0.13
CA ALA A 104 8.33 18.52 -0.23
C ALA A 104 7.82 19.98 -0.33
N MET A 105 6.56 20.17 -0.74
CA MET A 105 5.88 21.48 -0.72
C MET A 105 5.39 21.90 0.69
N GLY A 106 5.52 21.03 1.70
CA GLY A 106 5.14 21.32 3.07
C GLY A 106 3.63 21.49 3.27
N THR A 107 2.79 20.77 2.53
CA THR A 107 1.33 20.89 2.63
C THR A 107 0.75 20.43 3.97
N ILE A 108 1.51 19.62 4.72
CA ILE A 108 1.17 19.12 6.06
C ILE A 108 2.34 19.29 7.04
N SER A 109 3.21 20.29 6.83
CA SER A 109 4.47 20.43 7.56
C SER A 109 4.32 20.84 9.03
N THR A 110 3.13 21.26 9.44
CA THR A 110 2.78 21.65 10.81
C THR A 110 1.47 20.98 11.20
N GLU A 111 1.23 20.83 12.50
CA GLU A 111 -0.02 20.28 13.02
C GLU A 111 -1.24 21.04 12.48
N GLU A 112 -1.19 22.37 12.49
CA GLU A 112 -2.25 23.23 11.97
C GLU A 112 -2.57 22.95 10.49
N LYS A 113 -1.54 22.90 9.63
CA LYS A 113 -1.73 22.56 8.21
C LYS A 113 -2.27 21.15 8.00
N PHE A 114 -1.86 20.21 8.86
CA PHE A 114 -2.36 18.85 8.81
C PHE A 114 -3.85 18.81 9.19
N GLU A 115 -4.24 19.46 10.29
CA GLU A 115 -5.62 19.53 10.77
C GLU A 115 -6.54 20.25 9.77
N GLU A 116 -6.11 21.36 9.16
CA GLU A 116 -6.84 22.03 8.07
C GLU A 116 -7.14 21.10 6.89
N ARG A 117 -6.24 20.15 6.62
CA ARG A 117 -6.36 19.20 5.50
C ARG A 117 -6.89 17.84 5.92
N ARG A 118 -7.12 17.59 7.21
CA ARG A 118 -7.42 16.26 7.75
C ARG A 118 -8.65 15.65 7.10
N GLY A 119 -9.73 16.43 7.00
CA GLY A 119 -10.97 16.02 6.34
C GLY A 119 -10.75 15.63 4.87
N TYR A 120 -10.00 16.45 4.13
CA TYR A 120 -9.66 16.17 2.73
C TYR A 120 -8.83 14.89 2.58
N LEU A 121 -7.80 14.70 3.42
CA LEU A 121 -6.92 13.53 3.36
C LEU A 121 -7.66 12.25 3.73
N ALA A 122 -8.46 12.29 4.80
CA ALA A 122 -9.27 11.16 5.25
C ALA A 122 -10.30 10.77 4.18
N ASN A 123 -11.01 11.74 3.60
CA ASN A 123 -12.00 11.49 2.57
C ASN A 123 -11.37 10.86 1.31
N ARG A 124 -10.19 11.34 0.90
CA ARG A 124 -9.45 10.76 -0.23
C ARG A 124 -9.11 9.28 0.03
N GLU A 125 -8.70 8.97 1.25
CA GLU A 125 -8.33 7.59 1.60
C GLU A 125 -9.53 6.67 1.74
N TRP A 126 -10.64 7.15 2.34
CA TRP A 126 -11.89 6.39 2.36
C TRP A 126 -12.46 6.16 0.98
N HIS A 127 -12.38 7.15 0.09
CA HIS A 127 -12.82 6.97 -1.29
C HIS A 127 -12.00 5.88 -1.99
N ARG A 128 -10.68 5.91 -1.86
CA ARG A 128 -9.77 4.88 -2.39
C ARG A 128 -10.12 3.49 -1.86
N MET A 129 -10.28 3.36 -0.53
CA MET A 129 -10.65 2.10 0.13
C MET A 129 -12.08 1.65 -0.20
N LYS A 130 -12.95 2.55 -0.66
CA LYS A 130 -14.29 2.21 -1.12
C LYS A 130 -14.26 1.71 -2.57
N GLU A 131 -13.52 2.40 -3.44
CA GLU A 131 -13.40 2.06 -4.86
C GLU A 131 -12.75 0.67 -5.09
N ASN A 132 -11.89 0.23 -4.17
CA ASN A 132 -11.26 -1.10 -4.25
C ASN A 132 -11.93 -2.16 -3.34
N ASP A 133 -13.18 -1.94 -2.93
CA ASP A 133 -13.93 -2.84 -2.04
C ASP A 133 -13.19 -3.18 -0.72
N SER A 134 -12.47 -2.20 -0.17
CA SER A 134 -11.74 -2.34 1.09
C SER A 134 -10.77 -3.53 1.09
N GLN A 135 -10.11 -3.76 -0.04
CA GLN A 135 -9.15 -4.85 -0.26
C GLN A 135 -8.16 -5.00 0.90
N GLU A 136 -7.63 -3.89 1.43
CA GLU A 136 -6.67 -3.90 2.54
C GLU A 136 -7.28 -4.43 3.84
N CYS A 137 -8.56 -4.14 4.10
CA CYS A 137 -9.28 -4.73 5.23
C CYS A 137 -9.46 -6.24 5.02
N ARG A 138 -9.86 -6.64 3.81
CA ARG A 138 -10.18 -8.04 3.47
C ARG A 138 -8.98 -8.97 3.47
N ASN A 139 -7.77 -8.45 3.24
CA ASN A 139 -6.51 -9.22 3.39
C ASN A 139 -6.40 -9.93 4.76
N CYS A 140 -7.06 -9.39 5.80
CA CYS A 140 -7.10 -9.97 7.15
C CYS A 140 -8.53 -10.28 7.63
N HIS A 141 -9.53 -9.51 7.19
CA HIS A 141 -10.93 -9.61 7.60
C HIS A 141 -11.81 -10.16 6.48
N GLU A 142 -11.56 -11.41 6.12
CA GLU A 142 -12.30 -12.02 5.02
C GLU A 142 -13.74 -12.34 5.43
N PHE A 143 -14.69 -11.96 4.57
CA PHE A 143 -16.11 -12.02 4.89
C PHE A 143 -16.60 -13.44 5.16
N GLU A 144 -16.11 -14.41 4.38
CA GLU A 144 -16.49 -15.82 4.48
C GLU A 144 -16.12 -16.45 5.83
N TYR A 145 -15.15 -15.88 6.54
CA TYR A 145 -14.68 -16.37 7.83
C TYR A 145 -15.18 -15.54 9.02
N MET A 146 -16.09 -14.59 8.78
CA MET A 146 -16.73 -13.84 9.86
C MET A 146 -17.79 -14.69 10.56
N ASP A 147 -17.59 -14.94 11.86
CA ASP A 147 -18.63 -15.55 12.68
C ASP A 147 -19.64 -14.48 13.11
N PHE A 148 -20.86 -14.52 12.56
CA PHE A 148 -21.94 -13.59 12.91
C PHE A 148 -22.54 -13.87 14.29
N SER A 149 -22.36 -15.07 14.85
CA SER A 149 -22.90 -15.42 16.17
C SER A 149 -22.14 -14.73 17.31
N GLU A 150 -20.86 -14.42 17.08
CA GLU A 150 -19.99 -13.69 18.01
C GLU A 150 -20.11 -12.16 17.87
N GLN A 151 -20.97 -11.67 16.97
CA GLN A 151 -21.14 -10.24 16.70
C GLN A 151 -22.36 -9.66 17.43
N GLY A 152 -22.28 -8.38 17.78
CA GLY A 152 -23.45 -7.64 18.24
C GLY A 152 -24.56 -7.64 17.18
N SER A 153 -25.83 -7.70 17.59
CA SER A 153 -26.99 -7.83 16.69
C SER A 153 -27.03 -6.84 15.53
N ARG A 154 -26.62 -5.58 15.77
CA ARG A 154 -26.49 -4.56 14.73
C ARG A 154 -25.43 -4.96 13.69
N SER A 155 -24.24 -5.33 14.12
CA SER A 155 -23.13 -5.70 13.22
C SER A 155 -23.46 -6.95 12.42
N ALA A 156 -23.98 -7.99 13.08
CA ALA A 156 -24.41 -9.23 12.42
C ALA A 156 -25.45 -8.93 11.32
N LYS A 157 -26.44 -8.08 11.59
CA LYS A 157 -27.43 -7.66 10.61
C LYS A 157 -26.80 -6.90 9.44
N GLN A 158 -25.93 -5.92 9.70
CA GLN A 158 -25.29 -5.13 8.64
C GLN A 158 -24.34 -5.96 7.78
N HIS A 159 -23.52 -6.83 8.40
CA HIS A 159 -22.61 -7.71 7.68
C HIS A 159 -23.37 -8.74 6.83
N SER A 160 -24.40 -9.40 7.38
CA SER A 160 -25.20 -10.38 6.63
C SER A 160 -26.13 -9.79 5.56
N THR A 161 -26.25 -8.46 5.49
CA THR A 161 -27.09 -7.78 4.48
C THR A 161 -26.27 -6.86 3.60
N ALA A 162 -26.00 -5.63 4.03
CA ALA A 162 -25.38 -4.59 3.21
C ALA A 162 -23.96 -4.93 2.75
N LEU A 163 -23.18 -5.65 3.57
CA LEU A 163 -21.85 -6.13 3.17
C LEU A 163 -21.96 -7.38 2.28
N ALA A 164 -22.85 -8.31 2.62
CA ALA A 164 -23.08 -9.54 1.86
C ALA A 164 -23.60 -9.30 0.44
N SER A 165 -24.46 -8.29 0.25
CA SER A 165 -24.98 -7.90 -1.06
C SER A 165 -23.96 -7.14 -1.92
N GLY A 166 -22.87 -6.64 -1.33
CA GLY A 166 -21.93 -5.74 -1.98
C GLY A 166 -22.42 -4.29 -2.08
N ASP A 167 -23.53 -3.93 -1.42
CA ASP A 167 -24.04 -2.55 -1.42
C ASP A 167 -23.15 -1.57 -0.65
N LYS A 168 -22.33 -2.09 0.27
CA LYS A 168 -21.43 -1.34 1.15
C LYS A 168 -20.08 -2.04 1.29
N THR A 169 -19.03 -1.25 1.46
CA THR A 169 -17.68 -1.73 1.80
C THR A 169 -17.39 -1.53 3.29
N CYS A 170 -16.26 -2.05 3.78
CA CYS A 170 -15.88 -1.93 5.19
C CYS A 170 -15.83 -0.46 5.64
N VAL A 171 -15.26 0.41 4.82
CA VAL A 171 -15.08 1.85 5.14
C VAL A 171 -16.34 2.69 4.99
N ASP A 172 -17.43 2.17 4.43
CA ASP A 172 -18.72 2.87 4.46
C ASP A 172 -19.27 2.98 5.89
N CYS A 173 -18.98 1.99 6.74
CA CYS A 173 -19.40 1.99 8.15
C CYS A 173 -18.24 2.24 9.12
N HIS A 174 -17.05 1.72 8.83
CA HIS A 174 -15.90 1.78 9.73
C HIS A 174 -14.94 2.92 9.34
N LYS A 175 -15.39 4.16 9.48
CA LYS A 175 -14.51 5.34 9.38
C LYS A 175 -13.82 5.60 10.71
N GLY A 176 -12.55 6.00 10.67
CA GLY A 176 -11.77 6.30 11.87
C GLY A 176 -11.30 5.06 12.66
N ILE A 177 -11.05 3.93 11.98
CA ILE A 177 -10.60 2.68 12.62
C ILE A 177 -9.24 2.84 13.31
N ALA A 178 -8.28 3.45 12.61
CA ALA A 178 -6.89 3.59 13.05
C ALA A 178 -6.53 5.02 13.46
N HIS A 179 -7.33 6.00 13.04
CA HIS A 179 -7.05 7.43 13.16
C HIS A 179 -8.29 8.18 13.62
N LYS A 180 -8.10 9.28 14.33
CA LYS A 180 -9.21 10.12 14.81
C LYS A 180 -9.99 10.67 13.62
N LEU A 181 -11.31 10.69 13.76
CA LEU A 181 -12.17 11.27 12.75
C LEU A 181 -11.90 12.79 12.65
N PRO A 182 -11.81 13.35 11.42
CA PRO A 182 -11.84 14.79 11.21
C PRO A 182 -13.22 15.37 11.54
N ASP A 183 -13.40 16.67 11.32
CA ASP A 183 -14.74 17.22 11.13
C ASP A 183 -15.46 16.45 10.00
N MET A 184 -16.58 15.83 10.35
CA MET A 184 -17.34 14.98 9.46
C MET A 184 -18.43 15.72 8.68
N SER A 185 -18.52 17.04 8.86
CA SER A 185 -19.44 17.91 8.12
C SER A 185 -19.23 17.75 6.61
N GLY A 186 -20.29 17.33 5.91
CA GLY A 186 -20.25 17.13 4.45
C GLY A 186 -19.58 15.84 3.97
N ILE A 187 -19.20 14.92 4.87
CA ILE A 187 -18.72 13.59 4.48
C ILE A 187 -19.89 12.72 4.02
N GLU A 188 -19.78 12.16 2.82
CA GLU A 188 -20.81 11.29 2.23
C GLU A 188 -21.13 10.10 3.14
N GLY A 189 -22.42 9.86 3.37
CA GLY A 189 -22.89 8.74 4.18
C GLY A 189 -22.64 8.88 5.69
N TRP A 190 -22.27 10.06 6.17
CA TRP A 190 -22.13 10.37 7.59
C TRP A 190 -23.32 11.21 8.08
N GLN A 191 -24.22 10.60 8.86
CA GLN A 191 -25.41 11.21 9.47
C GLN A 191 -25.62 10.66 10.88
#